data_AF-A0A2G7M415-F1
#
_entry.id   AF-A0A2G7M415-F1
#
_cell.length_a   1.000
_cell.length_b   1.000
_cell.length_c   1.000
_cell.angle_alpha   90.00
_cell.angle_beta   90.00
_cell.angle_gamma   90.00
#
_symmetry.space_group_name_H-M   'P 1'
#
loop_
_entity.id
_entity.type
_entity.pdbx_description
1 polymer ?
#
loop_
_entity_poly.entity_id
_entity_poly.type
_entity_poly.pdbx_seq_one_letter_code
_entity_poly.pdbx_strand_id
1 'polypeptide(L)' 'MALKRAVYFLSLIIGIVFTALGVLTAIFDHPYNDEPNSGPASFWELILIISYEQWILFLIVGLILSLFPALKQRKT' A
#
# COMPACT_ATOMS: atom_id res chain seq x y z
N MET A 1 -26.09 7.90 -8.70
CA MET A 1 -25.35 6.62 -8.84
C MET A 1 -23.85 6.82 -9.09
N ALA A 2 -23.43 7.78 -9.94
CA ALA A 2 -22.03 7.97 -10.33
C ALA A 2 -21.06 8.18 -9.15
N LEU A 3 -21.41 9.01 -8.16
CA LEU A 3 -20.56 9.28 -7.00
C LEU A 3 -20.22 8.03 -6.18
N LYS A 4 -21.21 7.17 -5.91
CA LYS A 4 -20.99 5.91 -5.17
C LYS A 4 -20.02 5.00 -5.92
N ARG A 5 -20.16 4.94 -7.26
CA ARG A 5 -19.28 4.14 -8.13
C ARG A 5 -17.85 4.71 -8.12
N ALA A 6 -17.70 6.02 -8.21
CA ALA A 6 -16.40 6.69 -8.11
C ALA A 6 -15.70 6.43 -6.78
N VAL A 7 -16.43 6.49 -5.65
CA VAL A 7 -15.88 6.16 -4.33
C VAL A 7 -15.39 4.72 -4.25
N TYR A 8 -16.12 3.75 -4.80
CA TYR A 8 -15.66 2.36 -4.84
C TYR A 8 -14.42 2.18 -5.69
N PHE A 9 -14.35 2.82 -6.86
CA PHE A 9 -13.17 2.78 -7.71
C PHE A 9 -11.96 3.43 -7.03
N LEU A 10 -12.14 4.58 -6.39
CA LEU A 10 -11.07 5.25 -5.64
C LEU A 10 -10.59 4.37 -4.47
N SER A 11 -11.51 3.79 -3.71
CA SER A 11 -11.17 2.84 -2.63
C SER A 11 -10.36 1.66 -3.15
N LEU A 12 -10.76 1.09 -4.30
CA LEU A 12 -10.05 -0.03 -4.91
C LEU A 12 -8.64 0.37 -5.36
N ILE A 13 -8.48 1.52 -6.02
CA ILE A 13 -7.19 2.02 -6.48
C ILE A 13 -6.25 2.24 -5.27
N ILE A 14 -6.74 2.93 -4.23
CA ILE A 14 -5.95 3.17 -3.01
C ILE A 14 -5.59 1.84 -2.35
N GLY A 15 -6.55 0.90 -2.28
CA GLY A 15 -6.32 -0.44 -1.73
C GLY A 15 -5.20 -1.18 -2.45
N ILE A 16 -5.21 -1.19 -3.79
CA ILE A 16 -4.18 -1.81 -4.61
C ILE A 16 -2.81 -1.16 -4.37
N VAL A 17 -2.75 0.17 -4.30
CA VAL A 17 -1.49 0.89 -4.05
C VAL A 17 -0.91 0.52 -2.68
N PHE A 18 -1.73 0.50 -1.63
CA PHE A 18 -1.30 0.12 -0.29
C PHE A 18 -0.85 -1.33 -0.22
N THR A 19 -1.58 -2.25 -0.87
CA THR A 19 -1.15 -3.65 -0.96
C THR A 19 0.18 -3.77 -1.71
N ALA A 20 0.37 -3.04 -2.81
CA ALA A 20 1.64 -3.04 -3.55
C ALA A 20 2.81 -2.55 -2.69
N LEU A 21 2.63 -1.45 -1.93
CA LEU A 21 3.61 -0.94 -0.97
C LEU A 21 3.93 -1.94 0.14
N GLY A 22 2.93 -2.66 0.64
CA GLY A 22 3.16 -3.71 1.64
C GLY A 22 3.89 -4.93 1.09
N VAL A 23 3.61 -5.32 -0.16
CA VAL A 23 4.24 -6.48 -0.82
C VAL A 23 5.68 -6.18 -1.26
N LEU A 24 6.04 -4.90 -1.45
CA LEU A 24 7.39 -4.47 -1.85
C LEU A 24 8.48 -5.07 -0.96
N THR A 25 8.25 -5.20 0.35
CA THR A 25 9.22 -5.77 1.31
C THR A 25 9.46 -7.26 1.15
N ALA A 26 8.57 -7.99 0.47
CA ALA A 26 8.74 -9.41 0.16
C ALA A 26 9.47 -9.65 -1.17
N ILE A 27 9.58 -8.61 -2.01
CA ILE A 27 10.22 -8.68 -3.34
C ILE A 27 11.66 -8.21 -3.27
N PHE A 28 11.89 -7.10 -2.58
CA PHE A 28 13.23 -6.56 -2.35
C PHE A 28 13.76 -7.12 -1.04
N ASP A 29 15.07 -7.34 -0.97
CA ASP A 29 15.77 -7.72 0.25
C ASP A 29 16.42 -6.45 0.79
N HIS A 30 16.20 -6.14 2.08
CA HIS A 30 16.36 -4.82 2.73
C HIS A 30 17.50 -3.96 2.14
N PRO A 31 17.22 -3.13 1.12
CA PRO A 31 18.27 -2.64 0.21
C PRO A 31 18.84 -1.27 0.62
N TYR A 32 18.40 -0.71 1.75
CA TYR A 32 18.91 0.57 2.24
C TYR A 32 20.02 0.34 3.28
N ASN A 33 21.06 1.19 3.21
CA ASN A 33 22.24 1.10 4.07
C ASN A 33 21.93 1.58 5.50
N ASP A 34 22.19 0.76 6.51
CA ASP A 34 22.06 1.08 7.94
C ASP A 34 23.23 1.93 8.48
N GLU A 35 23.86 2.76 7.64
CA GLU A 35 24.97 3.60 8.08
C GLU A 35 24.50 4.71 9.03
N PRO A 36 25.24 5.00 10.12
CA PRO A 36 24.87 6.08 11.03
C PRO A 36 24.81 7.43 10.29
N ASN A 37 23.66 8.11 10.36
CA ASN A 37 23.34 9.39 9.69
C ASN A 37 23.14 9.35 8.17
N SER A 38 22.93 8.20 7.56
CA SER A 38 22.58 8.12 6.14
C SER A 38 21.06 8.14 5.98
N GLY A 39 20.51 9.31 5.65
CA GLY A 39 19.12 9.42 5.18
C GLY A 39 18.94 8.77 3.80
N PRO A 40 17.70 8.68 3.29
CA PRO A 40 17.45 8.13 1.95
C PRO A 40 18.20 8.94 0.89
N ALA A 41 19.03 8.27 0.08
CA ALA A 41 19.77 8.90 -1.01
C ALA A 41 18.86 9.21 -2.21
N SER A 42 17.70 8.55 -2.29
CA SER A 42 16.73 8.75 -3.36
C SER A 42 15.29 8.59 -2.87
N PHE A 43 14.34 9.10 -3.67
CA PHE A 43 12.91 8.91 -3.43
C PHE A 43 12.50 7.42 -3.42
N TRP A 44 13.21 6.59 -4.19
CA TRP A 44 12.98 5.14 -4.21
C TRP A 44 13.37 4.47 -2.89
N GLU A 45 14.53 4.83 -2.33
CA GLU A 45 14.94 4.36 -1.01
C GLU A 45 13.98 4.81 0.08
N LEU A 46 13.46 6.04 0.00
CA LEU A 46 12.44 6.52 0.94
C LEU A 46 11.18 5.65 0.89
N ILE A 47 10.69 5.30 -0.31
CA ILE A 47 9.53 4.40 -0.46
C ILE A 47 9.82 3.05 0.18
N LEU A 48 11.01 2.49 -0.05
CA LEU A 48 11.40 1.20 0.51
C LEU A 48 11.49 1.25 2.04
N ILE A 49 12.16 2.24 2.61
CA ILE A 49 12.26 2.43 4.07
C ILE A 49 10.86 2.49 4.69
N ILE A 50 9.99 3.36 4.17
CA ILE A 50 8.61 3.48 4.66
C ILE A 50 7.84 2.16 4.50
N SER A 51 8.06 1.45 3.39
CA SER A 51 7.47 0.13 3.15
C SER A 51 7.93 -0.87 4.21
N TYR A 52 9.23 -0.93 4.54
CA TYR A 52 9.76 -1.83 5.58
C TYR A 52 9.28 -1.49 6.99
N GLU A 53 9.14 -0.22 7.33
CA GLU A 53 8.66 0.16 8.65
C GLU A 53 7.16 -0.13 8.83
N GLN A 54 6.36 -0.02 7.77
CA GLN A 54 4.90 -0.01 7.85
C GLN A 54 4.21 -1.12 7.03
N TRP A 55 4.94 -2.11 6.52
CA TRP A 55 4.42 -3.11 5.57
C TRP A 55 3.14 -3.81 6.05
N ILE A 56 3.08 -4.20 7.32
CA ILE A 56 1.91 -4.87 7.91
C ILE A 56 0.68 -3.97 7.83
N LEU A 57 0.83 -2.69 8.18
CA LEU A 57 -0.26 -1.73 8.14
C LEU A 57 -0.71 -1.47 6.70
N PHE A 58 0.23 -1.35 5.77
CA PHE A 58 -0.07 -1.20 4.35
C PHE A 58 -0.84 -2.40 3.79
N LEU A 59 -0.46 -3.62 4.14
CA LEU A 59 -1.19 -4.83 3.74
C LEU A 59 -2.61 -4.85 4.33
N ILE A 60 -2.76 -4.60 5.62
CA ILE A 60 -4.08 -4.64 6.29
C ILE A 60 -5.01 -3.59 5.67
N VAL A 61 -4.57 -2.34 5.57
CA VAL A 61 -5.38 -1.25 5.01
C VAL A 61 -5.68 -1.50 3.53
N GLY A 62 -4.68 -1.93 2.77
CA GLY A 62 -4.82 -2.24 1.34
C GLY A 62 -5.84 -3.33 1.07
N LEU A 63 -5.81 -4.41 1.85
CA LEU A 63 -6.78 -5.50 1.76
C LEU A 63 -8.19 -5.06 2.14
N ILE A 64 -8.36 -4.31 3.23
CA ILE A 64 -9.68 -3.80 3.65
C ILE A 64 -10.28 -2.92 2.55
N LEU A 65 -9.51 -1.96 2.02
CA LEU A 65 -9.97 -1.04 0.99
C LEU A 65 -10.29 -1.73 -0.34
N SER A 66 -9.57 -2.82 -0.65
CA SER A 66 -9.80 -3.62 -1.87
C SER A 66 -11.00 -4.56 -1.74
N LEU A 67 -11.24 -5.12 -0.55
CA LEU A 67 -12.34 -6.06 -0.30
C LEU A 67 -13.69 -5.36 -0.04
N PHE A 68 -13.66 -4.13 0.47
CA PHE A 68 -14.88 -3.37 0.79
C PHE A 68 -15.83 -3.17 -0.41
N PRO A 69 -15.35 -2.78 -1.61
CA PRO A 69 -16.18 -2.73 -2.82
C PRO A 69 -16.78 -4.09 -3.20
N ALA A 70 -15.98 -5.17 -3.12
CA ALA A 70 -16.38 -6.51 -3.53
C ALA A 70 -17.47 -7.10 -2.62
N LEU A 71 -17.34 -6.93 -1.30
CA LEU A 71 -18.32 -7.41 -0.32
C LEU A 71 -19.66 -6.66 -0.43
N LYS A 72 -19.62 -5.38 -0.82
CA LYS A 72 -20.83 -4.57 -0.94
C LYS A 72 -21.58 -4.82 -2.25
N GLN A 73 -20.86 -5.04 -3.36
CA GLN A 73 -21.49 -5.45 -4.62
C GLN A 73 -22.22 -6.79 -4.50
N ARG A 74 -21.74 -7.72 -3.66
CA ARG A 74 -22.40 -9.02 -3.44
C ARG A 74 -23.70 -8.96 -2.63
N LYS A 75 -23.92 -7.87 -1.88
CA LYS A 75 -25.10 -7.68 -1.00
C LYS A 75 -26.19 -6.81 -1.63
N THR A 76 -25.97 -6.28 -2.83
CA THR A 76 -26.93 -5.46 -3.59
C THR A 76 -27.55 -6.30 -4.69
#